data_AF-A0A670YQ47-F1
#
_entry.id   AF-A0A670YQ47-F1
#
_cell.length_a   1.000
_cell.length_b   1.000
_cell.length_c   1.000
_cell.angle_alpha   90.00
_cell.angle_beta   90.00
_cell.angle_gamma   90.00
#
_symmetry.space_group_name_H-M   'P 1'
#
loop_
_entity.id
_entity.type
_entity.pdbx_description
1 polymer ?
#
loop_
_entity_poly.entity_id
_entity_poly.type
_entity_poly.pdbx_seq_one_letter_code
_entity_poly.pdbx_strand_id
1 'polypeptide(L)'
;MIKEHIDLKPEIFLLGIIPNKYSKKNAYLVIIVSAAARIVFAQHWKGKEIPTEENNKITKMLECVFLLIGKDCPFLLRDLLASQEFVSIFGQPVMDVLKVFIGSPDSLNLRNILWHGFVSAKEIPVKYFSMLLFLTAGLGQLLNNYCLQAHSALIHRPYVSFIHLKELHIFPDLNQELLSLAEELVTKSNIVLKTMIPFWIAAITSFQQARYADCVILLLPQLEGGLRVLFTAVNKCPSRLMTAEILAKQLNNEEMNQLPIVLGESAMEFLWDFLNHQEGPRVRDHLSHGEINLNHFPREIANSMLSFSITLLCRFSQDDLTSIKEHKSLKLLMTCANNYCTKFHPITQLKKQVCSSLFSHCCYCVLNLQVKFKKLEYLQPFVLFRLLIELCSKHIHTLYSPRTILETIVVLRQISTHCHHVSRQVISVCETRYEQWINKSLRSRQRLNFLRMRRSIKLLSPVFQLVLILITLELANIDMICRKNTFEYQQYLKFLKLILQYIENLVTYTSPEKNKWDETIVLTHKSLIKIRIFLGRELMLVQLAETKNTVSPHQNSIGLT
;
A
#
# COMPACT_ATOMS: atom_id res chain seq x y z
N MET A 1 37.43 4.66 -18.76
CA MET A 1 38.46 3.75 -18.22
C MET A 1 38.66 4.16 -16.76
N ILE A 2 37.97 3.51 -15.81
CA ILE A 2 38.19 3.71 -14.38
C ILE A 2 38.09 2.30 -13.77
N LYS A 3 39.26 1.69 -13.55
CA LYS A 3 39.43 0.54 -12.68
C LYS A 3 39.80 1.14 -11.33
N GLU A 4 38.86 1.25 -10.41
CA GLU A 4 39.19 1.50 -9.02
C GLU A 4 38.66 0.34 -8.18
N HIS A 5 39.59 -0.29 -7.47
CA HIS A 5 39.34 -1.32 -6.48
C HIS A 5 38.47 -0.72 -5.36
N ILE A 6 37.33 -1.38 -5.12
CA ILE A 6 36.34 -0.96 -4.13
C ILE A 6 36.81 -1.45 -2.76
N ASP A 7 37.14 -0.50 -1.89
CA ASP A 7 37.36 -0.74 -0.46
C ASP A 7 36.00 -0.58 0.24
N LEU A 8 35.47 -1.69 0.75
CA LEU A 8 34.14 -1.75 1.38
C LEU A 8 34.20 -1.12 2.78
N LYS A 9 33.74 0.13 2.91
CA LYS A 9 33.43 0.73 4.22
C LYS A 9 31.93 0.56 4.54
N PRO A 10 31.59 -0.03 5.70
CA PRO A 10 30.24 -0.47 6.03
C PRO A 10 29.45 0.62 6.76
N GLU A 11 28.73 1.48 6.03
CA GLU A 11 27.65 2.27 6.64
C GLU A 11 26.61 2.66 5.56
N ILE A 12 25.34 2.64 5.96
CA ILE A 12 24.10 2.95 5.21
C ILE A 12 23.46 1.74 4.51
N PHE A 13 22.83 0.91 5.34
CA PHE A 13 21.92 -0.16 4.95
C PHE A 13 20.49 0.21 5.37
N LEU A 14 19.72 0.87 4.49
CA LEU A 14 18.34 1.24 4.75
C LEU A 14 17.46 1.08 3.51
N LEU A 15 16.76 -0.05 3.42
CA LEU A 15 15.36 -0.09 2.98
C LEU A 15 14.61 -1.11 3.85
N GLY A 16 14.54 -0.78 5.14
CA GLY A 16 13.47 -1.21 6.02
C GLY A 16 12.62 0.01 6.33
N ILE A 17 11.50 0.20 5.63
CA ILE A 17 10.44 1.10 6.08
C ILE A 17 9.09 0.40 5.85
N ILE A 18 8.63 -0.33 6.87
CA ILE A 18 7.22 -0.39 7.22
C ILE A 18 7.13 -0.08 8.73
N PRO A 19 6.62 1.09 9.13
CA PRO A 19 6.26 1.33 10.50
C PRO A 19 4.82 0.84 10.68
N ASN A 20 4.62 -0.44 11.00
CA ASN A 20 3.41 -0.94 11.66
C ASN A 20 3.63 -2.35 12.23
N LYS A 21 3.14 -2.56 13.45
CA LYS A 21 3.17 -3.84 14.18
C LYS A 21 2.27 -4.87 13.48
N TYR A 22 2.84 -5.74 12.66
CA TYR A 22 2.19 -6.97 12.19
C TYR A 22 3.14 -8.18 12.28
N SER A 23 2.55 -9.38 12.40
CA SER A 23 3.19 -10.57 12.95
C SER A 23 4.42 -11.03 12.17
N LYS A 24 5.53 -11.05 12.89
CA LYS A 24 6.92 -11.09 12.45
C LYS A 24 7.45 -12.45 11.98
N LYS A 25 6.61 -13.47 11.84
CA LYS A 25 7.11 -14.84 12.08
C LYS A 25 7.96 -15.44 10.95
N ASN A 26 8.05 -14.88 9.74
CA ASN A 26 8.17 -15.76 8.59
C ASN A 26 8.98 -15.24 7.35
N ALA A 27 8.94 -13.95 7.01
CA ALA A 27 9.01 -13.56 5.60
C ALA A 27 10.32 -12.88 5.10
N TYR A 28 11.55 -13.35 5.36
CA TYR A 28 12.73 -12.62 4.83
C TYR A 28 13.88 -13.43 4.21
N LEU A 29 14.09 -14.70 4.60
CA LEU A 29 15.24 -15.49 4.13
C LEU A 29 15.06 -16.12 2.77
N VAL A 30 13.84 -16.50 2.43
CA VAL A 30 13.78 -17.59 1.47
C VAL A 30 13.36 -17.17 0.07
N ILE A 31 12.59 -16.13 0.01
CA ILE A 31 12.70 -15.02 -0.93
C ILE A 31 13.98 -14.94 -1.74
N ILE A 32 15.09 -14.89 -1.02
CA ILE A 32 16.39 -14.52 -1.52
C ILE A 32 16.97 -15.66 -2.29
N VAL A 33 16.93 -16.81 -1.62
CA VAL A 33 17.45 -18.08 -2.08
C VAL A 33 16.62 -18.52 -3.28
N SER A 34 15.31 -18.27 -3.25
CA SER A 34 14.38 -18.49 -4.38
C SER A 34 14.59 -17.50 -5.53
N ALA A 35 14.82 -16.21 -5.27
CA ALA A 35 15.07 -15.21 -6.31
C ALA A 35 16.44 -15.41 -6.98
N ALA A 36 17.48 -15.72 -6.21
CA ALA A 36 18.80 -16.08 -6.73
C ALA A 36 18.74 -17.40 -7.53
N ALA A 37 18.05 -18.43 -7.02
CA ALA A 37 17.85 -19.68 -7.75
C ALA A 37 17.04 -19.51 -9.05
N ARG A 38 16.08 -18.57 -9.08
CA ARG A 38 15.25 -18.28 -10.27
C ARG A 38 15.96 -17.44 -11.33
N ILE A 39 16.78 -16.47 -10.94
CA ILE A 39 17.66 -15.75 -11.87
C ILE A 39 18.68 -16.72 -12.50
N VAL A 40 19.17 -17.69 -11.73
CA VAL A 40 20.04 -18.77 -12.22
C VAL A 40 19.29 -19.70 -13.19
N PHE A 41 18.01 -20.01 -12.93
CA PHE A 41 17.16 -20.77 -13.85
C PHE A 41 16.91 -20.02 -15.18
N ALA A 42 16.70 -18.70 -15.11
CA ALA A 42 16.49 -17.85 -16.28
C ALA A 42 17.74 -17.73 -17.18
N GLN A 43 18.95 -17.90 -16.63
CA GLN A 43 20.20 -17.79 -17.37
C GLN A 43 20.66 -19.10 -18.05
N HIS A 44 20.01 -20.25 -17.82
CA HIS A 44 20.40 -21.56 -18.38
C HIS A 44 19.29 -22.22 -19.24
N TRP A 45 18.39 -21.41 -19.81
CA TRP A 45 17.16 -21.76 -20.55
C TRP A 45 17.30 -22.56 -21.88
N LYS A 46 18.39 -23.27 -22.18
CA LYS A 46 18.47 -24.09 -23.42
C LYS A 46 17.80 -25.47 -23.34
N GLY A 47 16.97 -25.74 -22.33
CA GLY A 47 16.15 -26.96 -22.21
C GLY A 47 14.71 -26.72 -22.66
N LYS A 48 14.14 -27.62 -23.47
CA LYS A 48 12.77 -27.51 -24.00
C LYS A 48 11.66 -27.84 -22.98
N GLU A 49 12.00 -28.33 -21.79
CA GLU A 49 11.04 -28.67 -20.73
C GLU A 49 11.61 -28.28 -19.36
N ILE A 50 10.81 -27.56 -18.57
CA ILE A 50 11.09 -27.19 -17.18
C ILE A 50 10.56 -28.32 -16.28
N PRO A 51 11.29 -28.80 -15.26
CA PRO A 51 10.75 -29.75 -14.30
C PRO A 51 9.56 -29.13 -13.55
N THR A 52 8.43 -29.81 -13.61
CA THR A 52 7.16 -29.46 -12.99
C THR A 52 7.25 -29.42 -11.45
N GLU A 53 6.87 -28.26 -10.90
CA GLU A 53 6.27 -28.00 -9.58
C GLU A 53 6.92 -28.47 -8.26
N GLU A 54 7.96 -29.31 -8.21
CA GLU A 54 8.44 -29.83 -6.91
C GLU A 54 9.53 -29.04 -6.18
N ASN A 55 10.19 -28.05 -6.80
CA ASN A 55 11.41 -27.43 -6.21
C ASN A 55 11.27 -26.01 -5.63
N ASN A 56 10.05 -25.51 -5.37
CA ASN A 56 9.82 -24.13 -4.89
C ASN A 56 9.55 -23.99 -3.37
N LYS A 57 9.99 -24.93 -2.53
CA LYS A 57 9.61 -25.01 -1.10
C LYS A 57 10.77 -24.83 -0.12
N ILE A 58 11.30 -23.62 -0.01
CA ILE A 58 12.15 -23.24 1.13
C ILE A 58 11.48 -22.11 1.93
N THR A 59 10.78 -21.18 1.24
CA THR A 59 9.72 -20.27 1.70
C THR A 59 9.14 -20.57 3.07
N LYS A 60 8.16 -21.46 2.94
CA LYS A 60 7.28 -21.97 3.96
C LYS A 60 7.97 -23.04 4.82
N MET A 61 9.09 -23.57 4.38
CA MET A 61 9.84 -24.68 4.99
C MET A 61 10.41 -24.21 6.35
N LEU A 62 11.13 -23.09 6.35
CA LEU A 62 11.78 -22.49 7.54
C LEU A 62 10.81 -21.81 8.52
N GLU A 63 9.65 -21.41 8.02
CA GLU A 63 8.55 -20.83 8.79
C GLU A 63 7.74 -21.89 9.55
N CYS A 64 7.48 -23.01 8.88
CA CYS A 64 6.82 -24.14 9.50
C CYS A 64 7.71 -24.75 10.58
N VAL A 65 9.04 -24.72 10.43
CA VAL A 65 9.99 -25.13 11.48
C VAL A 65 9.74 -24.44 12.83
N PHE A 66 9.55 -23.12 12.87
CA PHE A 66 9.28 -22.44 14.14
C PHE A 66 7.86 -22.67 14.67
N LEU A 67 6.89 -22.92 13.79
CA LEU A 67 5.54 -23.35 14.17
C LEU A 67 5.54 -24.79 14.71
N LEU A 68 6.41 -25.65 14.18
CA LEU A 68 6.67 -27.02 14.66
C LEU A 68 7.31 -27.01 16.06
N ILE A 69 8.16 -26.03 16.36
CA ILE A 69 8.89 -25.93 17.64
C ILE A 69 8.12 -25.10 18.69
N GLY A 70 7.01 -24.44 18.33
CA GLY A 70 6.15 -23.69 19.28
C GLY A 70 6.77 -22.40 19.83
N LYS A 71 7.83 -21.87 19.21
CA LYS A 71 8.55 -20.65 19.66
C LYS A 71 8.29 -19.44 18.78
N ASP A 72 8.53 -18.24 19.32
CA ASP A 72 8.49 -16.99 18.55
C ASP A 72 9.69 -16.89 17.62
N CYS A 73 9.42 -16.52 16.36
CA CYS A 73 10.46 -16.47 15.34
C CYS A 73 11.16 -15.09 15.33
N PRO A 74 12.51 -15.06 15.23
CA PRO A 74 13.26 -13.82 15.07
C PRO A 74 12.81 -13.00 13.85
N PHE A 75 12.83 -11.67 14.00
CA PHE A 75 12.36 -10.74 12.95
C PHE A 75 13.36 -10.56 11.80
N LEU A 76 14.66 -10.50 12.13
CA LEU A 76 15.70 -10.26 11.15
C LEU A 76 16.30 -11.58 10.69
N LEU A 77 16.73 -11.54 9.45
CA LEU A 77 17.36 -12.65 8.78
C LEU A 77 18.57 -13.22 9.50
N ARG A 78 19.46 -12.30 9.87
CA ARG A 78 20.68 -12.57 10.61
C ARG A 78 20.38 -13.28 11.91
N ASP A 79 19.32 -12.86 12.59
CA ASP A 79 18.93 -13.40 13.90
C ASP A 79 18.34 -14.82 13.74
N LEU A 80 17.63 -15.06 12.64
CA LEU A 80 17.12 -16.38 12.26
C LEU A 80 18.25 -17.35 11.86
N LEU A 81 19.24 -16.87 11.11
CA LEU A 81 20.45 -17.64 10.81
C LEU A 81 21.32 -17.93 12.05
N ALA A 82 21.18 -17.11 13.10
CA ALA A 82 21.84 -17.32 14.39
C ALA A 82 21.00 -18.16 15.38
N SER A 83 19.80 -18.59 15.00
CA SER A 83 18.89 -19.30 15.89
C SER A 83 19.34 -20.74 16.17
N GLN A 84 19.24 -21.15 17.44
CA GLN A 84 19.57 -22.52 17.85
C GLN A 84 18.55 -23.53 17.32
N GLU A 85 17.31 -23.08 17.09
CA GLU A 85 16.25 -23.87 16.48
C GLU A 85 16.67 -24.35 15.08
N PHE A 86 17.27 -23.49 14.26
CA PHE A 86 17.74 -23.88 12.93
C PHE A 86 18.99 -24.74 12.98
N VAL A 87 19.88 -24.48 13.93
CA VAL A 87 21.03 -25.35 14.18
C VAL A 87 20.57 -26.76 14.54
N SER A 88 19.49 -26.92 15.31
CA SER A 88 18.95 -28.23 15.68
C SER A 88 18.38 -29.03 14.52
N ILE A 89 17.99 -28.38 13.42
CA ILE A 89 17.38 -29.02 12.26
C ILE A 89 18.38 -29.19 11.11
N PHE A 90 19.11 -28.12 10.78
CA PHE A 90 20.01 -28.09 9.63
C PHE A 90 21.46 -28.39 10.00
N GLY A 91 21.80 -28.35 11.29
CA GLY A 91 23.15 -28.52 11.78
C GLY A 91 23.98 -27.24 11.70
N GLN A 92 24.90 -27.10 12.66
CA GLN A 92 25.80 -25.94 12.76
C GLN A 92 26.59 -25.65 11.47
N PRO A 93 27.20 -26.65 10.78
CA PRO A 93 28.00 -26.38 9.58
C PRO A 93 27.18 -25.75 8.44
N VAL A 94 25.95 -26.21 8.23
CA VAL A 94 25.05 -25.66 7.19
C VAL A 94 24.68 -24.22 7.53
N MET A 95 24.36 -23.95 8.80
CA MET A 95 24.01 -22.61 9.26
C MET A 95 25.16 -21.62 9.12
N ASP A 96 26.40 -22.03 9.38
CA ASP A 96 27.57 -21.16 9.23
C ASP A 96 27.86 -20.82 7.77
N VAL A 97 27.70 -21.79 6.86
CA VAL A 97 27.79 -21.51 5.41
C VAL A 97 26.68 -20.53 4.97
N LEU A 98 25.45 -20.70 5.45
CA LEU A 98 24.36 -19.77 5.13
C LEU A 98 24.64 -18.35 5.63
N LYS A 99 25.21 -18.18 6.83
CA LYS A 99 25.62 -16.86 7.34
C LYS A 99 26.65 -16.20 6.43
N VAL A 100 27.61 -16.96 5.87
CA VAL A 100 28.61 -16.41 4.94
C VAL A 100 27.97 -15.96 3.63
N PHE A 101 26.99 -16.70 3.11
CA PHE A 101 26.41 -16.42 1.79
C PHE A 101 25.29 -15.38 1.81
N ILE A 102 24.41 -15.40 2.81
CA ILE A 102 23.16 -14.62 2.85
C ILE A 102 22.91 -13.94 4.21
N GLY A 103 23.94 -13.81 5.04
CA GLY A 103 23.87 -13.26 6.39
C GLY A 103 23.87 -11.73 6.46
N SER A 104 24.66 -11.19 7.40
CA SER A 104 24.75 -9.74 7.62
C SER A 104 25.50 -9.02 6.50
N PRO A 105 25.50 -7.68 6.48
CA PRO A 105 26.33 -6.91 5.56
C PRO A 105 27.83 -7.22 5.59
N ASP A 106 28.32 -7.78 6.71
CA ASP A 106 29.72 -8.21 6.87
C ASP A 106 30.04 -9.55 6.16
N SER A 107 29.02 -10.23 5.64
CA SER A 107 29.14 -11.46 4.86
C SER A 107 29.16 -11.19 3.36
N LEU A 108 29.26 -12.22 2.51
CA LEU A 108 29.08 -12.03 1.05
C LEU A 108 27.74 -11.39 0.73
N ASN A 109 26.72 -11.66 1.55
CA ASN A 109 25.40 -11.03 1.48
C ASN A 109 24.82 -11.02 0.06
N LEU A 110 24.98 -12.15 -0.66
CA LEU A 110 24.61 -12.28 -2.07
C LEU A 110 23.14 -11.96 -2.30
N ARG A 111 22.31 -12.15 -1.25
CA ARG A 111 20.95 -11.65 -1.17
C ARG A 111 20.80 -10.25 -1.73
N ASN A 112 21.42 -9.33 -1.00
CA ASN A 112 21.09 -7.92 -1.09
C ASN A 112 21.75 -7.37 -2.34
N ILE A 113 22.95 -7.87 -2.65
CA ILE A 113 23.66 -7.59 -3.87
C ILE A 113 22.83 -7.93 -5.12
N LEU A 114 22.25 -9.13 -5.17
CA LEU A 114 21.43 -9.56 -6.30
C LEU A 114 20.06 -8.86 -6.35
N TRP A 115 19.35 -8.79 -5.22
CA TRP A 115 18.00 -8.23 -5.18
C TRP A 115 17.94 -6.74 -5.49
N HIS A 116 18.98 -6.00 -5.10
CA HIS A 116 19.11 -4.57 -5.41
C HIS A 116 19.80 -4.29 -6.74
N GLY A 117 20.16 -5.34 -7.51
CA GLY A 117 20.74 -5.20 -8.84
C GLY A 117 22.13 -4.56 -8.84
N PHE A 118 22.91 -4.78 -7.78
CA PHE A 118 24.25 -4.20 -7.65
C PHE A 118 25.30 -4.88 -8.51
N VAL A 119 25.07 -6.14 -8.87
CA VAL A 119 26.07 -6.95 -9.56
C VAL A 119 25.45 -7.67 -10.75
N SER A 120 26.16 -7.63 -11.86
CA SER A 120 25.79 -8.27 -13.12
C SER A 120 26.17 -9.76 -13.14
N ALA A 121 25.61 -10.50 -14.10
CA ALA A 121 25.83 -11.95 -14.21
C ALA A 121 27.32 -12.36 -14.30
N LYS A 122 28.16 -11.49 -14.89
CA LYS A 122 29.58 -11.78 -15.13
C LYS A 122 30.47 -11.45 -13.92
N GLU A 123 29.97 -10.71 -12.95
CA GLU A 123 30.72 -10.23 -11.80
C GLU A 123 30.61 -11.18 -10.60
N ILE A 124 29.65 -12.10 -10.61
CA ILE A 124 29.54 -13.17 -9.60
C ILE A 124 30.10 -14.47 -10.17
N PRO A 125 31.11 -15.08 -9.53
CA PRO A 125 31.60 -16.40 -9.91
C PRO A 125 30.50 -17.46 -9.91
N VAL A 126 30.43 -18.26 -10.97
CA VAL A 126 29.41 -19.32 -11.16
C VAL A 126 29.32 -20.28 -9.97
N LYS A 127 30.45 -20.58 -9.33
CA LYS A 127 30.53 -21.42 -8.12
C LYS A 127 29.64 -20.94 -6.97
N TYR A 128 29.43 -19.64 -6.80
CA TYR A 128 28.55 -19.12 -5.74
C TYR A 128 27.09 -19.41 -6.04
N PHE A 129 26.68 -19.36 -7.31
CA PHE A 129 25.34 -19.76 -7.74
C PHE A 129 25.11 -21.26 -7.56
N SER A 130 26.06 -22.08 -8.01
CA SER A 130 26.01 -23.54 -7.82
C SER A 130 25.89 -23.90 -6.33
N MET A 131 26.65 -23.22 -5.47
CA MET A 131 26.58 -23.44 -4.03
C MET A 131 25.22 -23.05 -3.44
N LEU A 132 24.64 -21.91 -3.85
CA LEU A 132 23.31 -21.51 -3.39
C LEU A 132 22.24 -22.53 -3.82
N LEU A 133 22.28 -23.04 -5.04
CA LEU A 133 21.38 -24.10 -5.51
C LEU A 133 21.55 -25.40 -4.72
N PHE A 134 22.79 -25.78 -4.43
CA PHE A 134 23.07 -26.96 -3.61
C PHE A 134 22.55 -26.81 -2.18
N LEU A 135 22.82 -25.66 -1.54
CA LEU A 135 22.30 -25.34 -0.21
C LEU A 135 20.77 -25.34 -0.19
N THR A 136 20.13 -24.79 -1.22
CA THR A 136 18.67 -24.78 -1.41
C THR A 136 18.12 -26.21 -1.37
N ALA A 137 18.59 -27.06 -2.28
CA ALA A 137 18.12 -28.45 -2.35
C ALA A 137 18.42 -29.23 -1.04
N GLY A 138 19.63 -29.08 -0.50
CA GLY A 138 20.06 -29.74 0.73
C GLY A 138 19.22 -29.33 1.95
N LEU A 139 18.90 -28.04 2.09
CA LEU A 139 17.99 -27.55 3.12
C LEU A 139 16.61 -28.21 3.00
N GLY A 140 16.06 -28.29 1.79
CA GLY A 140 14.78 -28.96 1.54
C GLY A 140 14.76 -30.42 2.00
N GLN A 141 15.84 -31.16 1.71
CA GLN A 141 16.01 -32.55 2.13
C GLN A 141 16.12 -32.69 3.66
N LEU A 142 16.96 -31.86 4.28
CA LEU A 142 17.13 -31.86 5.74
C LEU A 142 15.82 -31.59 6.46
N LEU A 143 15.01 -30.64 5.96
CA LEU A 143 13.71 -30.42 6.59
C LEU A 143 12.76 -31.59 6.37
N ASN A 144 12.70 -32.16 5.17
CA ASN A 144 11.82 -33.29 4.92
C ASN A 144 12.13 -34.45 5.88
N ASN A 145 13.42 -34.74 6.09
CA ASN A 145 13.87 -35.74 7.05
C ASN A 145 13.44 -35.41 8.48
N TYR A 146 13.59 -34.15 8.90
CA TYR A 146 13.14 -33.70 10.22
C TYR A 146 11.62 -33.86 10.39
N CYS A 147 10.82 -33.46 9.40
CA CYS A 147 9.36 -33.61 9.44
C CYS A 147 8.92 -35.08 9.56
N LEU A 148 9.59 -35.98 8.83
CA LEU A 148 9.37 -37.42 8.92
C LEU A 148 9.69 -37.95 10.33
N GLN A 149 10.83 -37.56 10.91
CA GLN A 149 11.24 -37.97 12.25
C GLN A 149 10.30 -37.41 13.33
N ALA A 150 9.93 -36.13 13.22
CA ALA A 150 9.06 -35.44 14.16
C ALA A 150 7.57 -35.78 13.98
N HIS A 151 7.20 -36.70 13.08
CA HIS A 151 5.81 -37.07 12.76
C HIS A 151 4.92 -35.87 12.51
N SER A 152 5.48 -34.83 11.89
CA SER A 152 4.82 -33.53 11.79
C SER A 152 4.63 -33.14 10.34
N ALA A 153 3.42 -32.70 10.00
CA ALA A 153 3.08 -32.26 8.65
C ALA A 153 3.38 -30.77 8.47
N LEU A 154 4.02 -30.43 7.35
CA LEU A 154 4.34 -29.05 7.02
C LEU A 154 3.11 -28.34 6.42
N ILE A 155 2.42 -27.52 7.23
CA ILE A 155 1.22 -26.83 6.78
C ILE A 155 1.59 -25.55 6.04
N HIS A 156 1.43 -25.57 4.72
CA HIS A 156 1.65 -24.41 3.88
C HIS A 156 0.55 -23.37 4.05
N ARG A 157 0.93 -22.11 4.31
CA ARG A 157 0.00 -20.97 4.20
C ARG A 157 -0.50 -20.83 2.75
N PRO A 158 -1.76 -20.42 2.55
CA PRO A 158 -2.28 -20.13 1.22
C PRO A 158 -1.49 -18.98 0.58
N TYR A 159 -1.43 -18.98 -0.76
CA TYR A 159 -0.85 -17.85 -1.49
C TYR A 159 -1.72 -16.61 -1.34
N VAL A 160 -1.07 -15.45 -1.33
CA VAL A 160 -1.72 -14.15 -1.40
C VAL A 160 -2.16 -13.91 -2.84
N SER A 161 -3.40 -13.47 -2.99
CA SER A 161 -3.94 -13.02 -4.27
C SER A 161 -3.91 -11.50 -4.31
N PHE A 162 -3.53 -10.94 -5.46
CA PHE A 162 -3.66 -9.52 -5.68
C PHE A 162 -5.14 -9.15 -5.81
N ILE A 163 -5.59 -8.27 -4.90
CA ILE A 163 -6.93 -7.71 -4.90
C ILE A 163 -6.99 -6.46 -5.78
N HIS A 164 -8.18 -6.09 -6.27
CA HIS A 164 -8.39 -4.88 -7.07
C HIS A 164 -7.64 -4.80 -8.41
N LEU A 165 -7.39 -5.93 -9.09
CA LEU A 165 -6.70 -5.97 -10.41
C LEU A 165 -7.28 -4.99 -11.45
N LYS A 166 -8.61 -4.76 -11.44
CA LYS A 166 -9.26 -3.77 -12.32
C LYS A 166 -8.77 -2.34 -12.09
N GLU A 167 -8.47 -1.98 -10.84
CA GLU A 167 -7.95 -0.65 -10.49
C GLU A 167 -6.47 -0.49 -10.90
N LEU A 168 -5.79 -1.62 -11.16
CA LEU A 168 -4.39 -1.67 -11.60
C LEU A 168 -4.22 -1.64 -13.11
N HIS A 169 -5.29 -1.76 -13.90
CA HIS A 169 -5.24 -1.66 -15.35
C HIS A 169 -5.14 -0.20 -15.81
N ILE A 170 -3.96 0.39 -15.62
CA ILE A 170 -3.66 1.82 -15.87
C ILE A 170 -3.17 2.05 -17.29
N PHE A 171 -2.36 1.11 -17.78
CA PHE A 171 -1.68 1.19 -19.06
C PHE A 171 -2.40 0.34 -20.10
N PRO A 172 -2.34 0.71 -21.38
CA PRO A 172 -2.77 -0.17 -22.46
C PRO A 172 -1.94 -1.47 -22.47
N ASP A 173 -2.47 -2.48 -23.14
CA ASP A 173 -1.75 -3.73 -23.35
C ASP A 173 -0.51 -3.52 -24.22
N LEU A 174 0.62 -4.10 -23.79
CA LEU A 174 1.88 -4.05 -24.53
C LEU A 174 1.83 -5.02 -25.72
N ASN A 175 1.85 -4.48 -26.93
CA ASN A 175 1.92 -5.25 -28.18
C ASN A 175 3.38 -5.51 -28.60
N GLN A 176 3.58 -6.39 -29.59
CA GLN A 176 4.91 -6.78 -30.06
C GLN A 176 5.74 -5.58 -30.55
N GLU A 177 5.12 -4.63 -31.26
CA GLU A 177 5.77 -3.42 -31.75
C GLU A 177 6.35 -2.58 -30.60
N LEU A 178 5.57 -2.35 -29.54
CA LEU A 178 6.02 -1.59 -28.37
C LEU A 178 7.13 -2.32 -27.61
N LEU A 179 7.06 -3.65 -27.52
CA LEU A 179 8.13 -4.44 -26.91
C LEU A 179 9.44 -4.34 -27.71
N SER A 180 9.39 -4.33 -29.05
CA SER A 180 10.57 -4.07 -29.88
C SER A 180 11.16 -2.67 -29.66
N LEU A 181 10.30 -1.64 -29.56
CA LEU A 181 10.74 -0.27 -29.22
C LEU A 181 11.36 -0.20 -27.81
N ALA A 182 10.82 -0.97 -26.86
CA ALA A 182 11.36 -1.06 -25.51
C ALA A 182 12.78 -1.66 -25.49
N GLU A 183 13.04 -2.69 -26.30
CA GLU A 183 14.39 -3.25 -26.45
C GLU A 183 15.37 -2.20 -26.99
N GLU A 184 14.96 -1.41 -27.99
CA GLU A 184 15.79 -0.33 -28.52
C GLU A 184 16.06 0.76 -27.46
N LEU A 185 15.04 1.18 -26.71
CA LEU A 185 15.17 2.15 -25.62
C LEU A 185 16.14 1.66 -24.54
N VAL A 186 16.06 0.39 -24.15
CA VAL A 186 16.96 -0.22 -23.16
C VAL A 186 18.43 -0.09 -23.59
N THR A 187 18.73 -0.32 -24.87
CA THR A 187 20.12 -0.28 -25.36
C THR A 187 20.71 1.13 -25.44
N LYS A 188 19.86 2.14 -25.68
CA LYS A 188 20.30 3.53 -25.89
C LYS A 188 20.16 4.41 -24.64
N SER A 189 19.44 3.96 -23.62
CA SER A 189 19.18 4.75 -22.42
C SER A 189 20.42 4.93 -21.53
N ASN A 190 20.59 6.15 -21.01
CA ASN A 190 21.66 6.53 -20.07
C ASN A 190 21.36 6.10 -18.62
N ILE A 191 20.09 5.82 -18.28
CA ILE A 191 19.71 5.34 -16.95
C ILE A 191 19.85 3.81 -16.84
N VAL A 192 20.09 3.13 -17.96
CA VAL A 192 20.37 1.69 -17.98
C VAL A 192 21.87 1.45 -17.86
N LEU A 193 22.28 0.71 -16.84
CA LEU A 193 23.67 0.25 -16.73
C LEU A 193 23.97 -0.74 -17.85
N LYS A 194 25.04 -0.50 -18.62
CA LYS A 194 25.43 -1.33 -19.78
C LYS A 194 25.59 -2.81 -19.43
N THR A 195 26.12 -3.10 -18.25
CA THR A 195 26.31 -4.47 -17.74
C THR A 195 24.99 -5.17 -17.42
N MET A 196 23.90 -4.41 -17.26
CA MET A 196 22.58 -4.91 -16.88
C MET A 196 21.59 -5.02 -18.04
N ILE A 197 21.94 -4.52 -19.24
CA ILE A 197 21.12 -4.66 -20.47
C ILE A 197 20.58 -6.09 -20.68
N PRO A 198 21.37 -7.18 -20.49
CA PRO A 198 20.84 -8.53 -20.68
C PRO A 198 19.64 -8.87 -19.78
N PHE A 199 19.57 -8.32 -18.57
CA PHE A 199 18.44 -8.54 -17.66
C PHE A 199 17.18 -7.79 -18.10
N TRP A 200 17.34 -6.57 -18.62
CA TRP A 200 16.23 -5.83 -19.22
C TRP A 200 15.63 -6.57 -20.41
N ILE A 201 16.47 -7.03 -21.34
CA ILE A 201 16.02 -7.81 -22.50
C ILE A 201 15.35 -9.10 -22.03
N ALA A 202 15.94 -9.83 -21.07
CA ALA A 202 15.32 -11.03 -20.52
C ALA A 202 13.96 -10.77 -19.85
N ALA A 203 13.76 -9.61 -19.21
CA ALA A 203 12.46 -9.23 -18.66
C ALA A 203 11.41 -9.04 -19.77
N ILE A 204 11.77 -8.32 -20.85
CA ILE A 204 10.90 -8.11 -22.02
C ILE A 204 10.56 -9.45 -22.69
N THR A 205 11.55 -10.30 -22.95
CA THR A 205 11.35 -11.63 -23.52
C THR A 205 10.48 -12.52 -22.64
N SER A 206 10.65 -12.45 -21.32
CA SER A 206 9.80 -13.21 -20.38
C SER A 206 8.34 -12.75 -20.44
N PHE A 207 8.10 -11.45 -20.62
CA PHE A 207 6.75 -10.93 -20.84
C PHE A 207 6.12 -11.46 -22.14
N GLN A 208 6.88 -11.44 -23.26
CA GLN A 208 6.43 -11.98 -24.55
C GLN A 208 6.05 -13.47 -24.45
N GLN A 209 6.77 -14.23 -23.64
CA GLN A 209 6.53 -15.66 -23.39
C GLN A 209 5.43 -15.93 -22.36
N ALA A 210 4.67 -14.91 -21.94
CA ALA A 210 3.67 -14.98 -20.87
C ALA A 210 4.22 -15.45 -19.51
N ARG A 211 5.54 -15.37 -19.30
CA ARG A 211 6.21 -15.61 -18.01
C ARG A 211 6.22 -14.32 -17.20
N TYR A 212 5.04 -13.90 -16.75
CA TYR A 212 4.82 -12.59 -16.12
C TYR A 212 5.58 -12.42 -14.80
N ALA A 213 5.68 -13.46 -13.99
CA ALA A 213 6.43 -13.40 -12.74
C ALA A 213 7.92 -13.16 -13.00
N ASP A 214 8.48 -13.89 -13.97
CA ASP A 214 9.90 -13.78 -14.35
C ASP A 214 10.21 -12.38 -14.89
N CYS A 215 9.31 -11.83 -15.73
CA CYS A 215 9.41 -10.44 -16.17
C CYS A 215 9.56 -9.47 -14.99
N VAL A 216 8.65 -9.52 -14.01
CA VAL A 216 8.67 -8.58 -12.88
C VAL A 216 9.87 -8.80 -11.97
N ILE A 217 10.25 -10.05 -11.70
CA ILE A 217 11.42 -10.39 -10.89
C ILE A 217 12.70 -9.83 -11.52
N LEU A 218 12.85 -9.97 -12.84
CA LEU A 218 13.99 -9.43 -13.57
C LEU A 218 13.95 -7.90 -13.67
N LEU A 219 12.76 -7.32 -13.78
CA LEU A 219 12.56 -5.88 -13.97
C LEU A 219 12.75 -5.06 -12.69
N LEU A 220 12.33 -5.57 -11.53
CA LEU A 220 12.35 -4.81 -10.27
C LEU A 220 13.74 -4.28 -9.87
N PRO A 221 14.83 -5.08 -9.92
CA PRO A 221 16.19 -4.59 -9.65
C PRO A 221 16.63 -3.56 -10.68
N GLN A 222 16.16 -3.71 -11.92
CA GLN A 222 16.54 -2.85 -13.04
C GLN A 222 15.90 -1.47 -12.96
N LEU A 223 14.61 -1.44 -12.62
CA LEU A 223 13.88 -0.21 -12.30
C LEU A 223 14.55 0.53 -11.14
N GLU A 224 14.93 -0.18 -10.08
CA GLU A 224 15.65 0.42 -8.95
C GLU A 224 17.03 0.95 -9.35
N GLY A 225 17.81 0.17 -10.13
CA GLY A 225 19.09 0.61 -10.65
C GLY A 225 18.98 1.91 -11.45
N GLY A 226 18.01 2.00 -12.37
CA GLY A 226 17.79 3.21 -13.16
C GLY A 226 17.36 4.42 -12.32
N LEU A 227 16.50 4.20 -11.33
CA LEU A 227 16.10 5.24 -10.38
C LEU A 227 17.26 5.72 -9.51
N ARG A 228 18.22 4.86 -9.16
CA ARG A 228 19.45 5.25 -8.44
C ARG A 228 20.42 6.03 -9.32
N VAL A 229 20.57 5.65 -10.58
CA VAL A 229 21.34 6.45 -11.55
C VAL A 229 20.75 7.85 -11.65
N LEU A 230 19.43 7.96 -11.80
CA LEU A 230 18.74 9.25 -11.79
C LEU A 230 18.93 10.00 -10.48
N PHE A 231 18.74 9.34 -9.33
CA PHE A 231 18.93 9.92 -8.00
C PHE A 231 20.31 10.57 -7.86
N THR A 232 21.37 9.84 -8.22
CA THR A 232 22.75 10.33 -8.06
C THR A 232 23.05 11.48 -9.02
N ALA A 233 22.49 11.47 -10.23
CA ALA A 233 22.64 12.54 -11.19
C ALA A 233 21.96 13.83 -10.72
N VAL A 234 20.68 13.76 -10.33
CA VAL A 234 19.89 14.95 -9.96
C VAL A 234 20.28 15.54 -8.60
N ASN A 235 20.74 14.70 -7.66
CA ASN A 235 21.26 15.14 -6.36
C ASN A 235 22.78 15.35 -6.37
N LYS A 236 23.46 15.24 -7.52
CA LYS A 236 24.91 15.45 -7.68
C LYS A 236 25.77 14.63 -6.69
N CYS A 237 25.41 13.37 -6.45
CA CYS A 237 26.06 12.50 -5.47
C CYS A 237 26.42 11.11 -6.05
N PRO A 238 27.37 11.03 -7.02
CA PRO A 238 27.71 9.77 -7.70
C PRO A 238 28.17 8.66 -6.75
N SER A 239 28.83 9.00 -5.65
CA SER A 239 29.29 8.05 -4.63
C SER A 239 28.16 7.30 -3.91
N ARG A 240 26.93 7.81 -3.95
CA ARG A 240 25.77 7.25 -3.25
C ARG A 240 24.95 6.26 -4.07
N LEU A 241 25.43 5.82 -5.25
CA LEU A 241 24.67 4.90 -6.11
C LEU A 241 24.17 3.66 -5.35
N MET A 242 24.99 3.10 -4.47
CA MET A 242 24.68 1.90 -3.69
C MET A 242 23.78 2.18 -2.47
N THR A 243 23.77 3.41 -1.99
CA THR A 243 23.11 3.83 -0.74
C THR A 243 21.98 4.85 -1.00
N ALA A 244 21.48 4.90 -2.23
CA ALA A 244 20.53 5.91 -2.68
C ALA A 244 19.12 5.63 -2.14
N GLU A 245 18.55 6.61 -1.43
CA GLU A 245 17.23 6.56 -0.82
C GLU A 245 16.18 7.19 -1.76
N ILE A 246 15.83 6.44 -2.81
CA ILE A 246 15.03 6.91 -3.96
C ILE A 246 13.69 7.55 -3.54
N LEU A 247 13.03 6.99 -2.51
CA LEU A 247 11.70 7.42 -2.05
C LEU A 247 11.74 8.39 -0.84
N ALA A 248 12.92 8.80 -0.39
CA ALA A 248 13.04 9.72 0.75
C ALA A 248 12.73 11.17 0.34
N LYS A 249 12.08 11.93 1.25
CA LYS A 249 11.81 13.37 1.03
C LYS A 249 13.08 14.20 1.11
N GLN A 250 13.94 13.89 2.07
CA GLN A 250 15.18 14.58 2.36
C GLN A 250 16.34 13.58 2.37
N LEU A 251 17.52 14.09 2.09
CA LEU A 251 18.79 13.39 2.18
C LEU A 251 19.31 13.45 3.64
N ASN A 252 20.35 12.66 3.94
CA ASN A 252 20.95 12.59 5.28
C ASN A 252 21.50 13.93 5.78
N ASN A 253 21.83 14.85 4.88
CA ASN A 253 22.27 16.22 5.15
C ASN A 253 21.09 17.21 5.21
N GLU A 254 19.85 16.72 5.37
CA GLU A 254 18.59 17.47 5.42
C GLU A 254 18.20 18.21 4.12
N GLU A 255 19.05 18.17 3.09
CA GLU A 255 18.75 18.71 1.78
C GLU A 255 17.55 17.97 1.14
N MET A 256 16.77 18.72 0.36
CA MET A 256 15.63 18.14 -0.35
C MET A 256 16.11 17.19 -1.45
N ASN A 257 15.57 15.97 -1.45
CA ASN A 257 15.80 15.03 -2.54
C ASN A 257 15.15 15.59 -3.82
N GLN A 258 15.94 15.78 -4.87
CA GLN A 258 15.50 16.34 -6.15
C GLN A 258 14.81 15.31 -7.04
N LEU A 259 14.99 14.01 -6.79
CA LEU A 259 14.42 12.96 -7.63
C LEU A 259 12.88 13.01 -7.71
N PRO A 260 12.13 13.14 -6.59
CA PRO A 260 10.67 13.25 -6.65
C PRO A 260 10.18 14.43 -7.49
N ILE A 261 10.91 15.55 -7.50
CA ILE A 261 10.59 16.73 -8.30
C ILE A 261 10.77 16.41 -9.79
N VAL A 262 11.89 15.76 -10.15
CA VAL A 262 12.21 15.40 -11.53
C VAL A 262 11.28 14.31 -12.09
N LEU A 263 10.90 13.33 -11.27
CA LEU A 263 9.93 12.29 -11.64
C LEU A 263 8.50 12.84 -11.74
N GLY A 264 8.14 13.81 -10.91
CA GLY A 264 6.79 14.35 -10.80
C GLY A 264 5.86 13.47 -9.95
N GLU A 265 4.73 14.06 -9.56
CA GLU A 265 3.81 13.47 -8.58
C GLU A 265 3.25 12.12 -9.03
N SER A 266 2.74 12.02 -10.25
CA SER A 266 2.12 10.82 -10.80
C SER A 266 3.07 9.60 -10.82
N ALA A 267 4.34 9.80 -11.18
CA ALA A 267 5.32 8.72 -11.19
C ALA A 267 5.70 8.27 -9.78
N MET A 268 5.81 9.22 -8.84
CA MET A 268 6.04 8.92 -7.44
C MET A 268 4.85 8.17 -6.82
N GLU A 269 3.62 8.61 -7.07
CA GLU A 269 2.43 7.92 -6.59
C GLU A 269 2.35 6.49 -7.13
N PHE A 270 2.73 6.25 -8.39
CA PHE A 270 2.77 4.90 -8.96
C PHE A 270 3.77 3.99 -8.21
N LEU A 271 4.99 4.49 -7.98
CA LEU A 271 6.01 3.77 -7.22
C LEU A 271 5.54 3.47 -5.80
N TRP A 272 4.92 4.43 -5.12
CA TRP A 272 4.38 4.25 -3.77
C TRP A 272 3.26 3.22 -3.74
N ASP A 273 2.32 3.26 -4.68
CA ASP A 273 1.21 2.31 -4.75
C ASP A 273 1.68 0.88 -4.99
N PHE A 274 2.50 0.67 -6.03
CA PHE A 274 2.92 -0.68 -6.44
C PHE A 274 3.97 -1.29 -5.51
N LEU A 275 4.81 -0.47 -4.86
CA LEU A 275 5.97 -0.98 -4.12
C LEU A 275 5.87 -0.81 -2.60
N ASN A 276 5.06 0.13 -2.07
CA ASN A 276 5.18 0.50 -0.64
C ASN A 276 3.85 0.57 0.15
N HIS A 277 2.75 1.04 -0.46
CA HIS A 277 1.50 1.23 0.28
C HIS A 277 0.95 -0.09 0.84
N GLN A 278 0.62 -0.12 2.13
CA GLN A 278 0.18 -1.34 2.83
C GLN A 278 -1.06 -2.00 2.21
N GLU A 279 -2.00 -1.20 1.71
CA GLU A 279 -3.20 -1.67 1.00
C GLU A 279 -2.98 -1.81 -0.52
N GLY A 280 -1.82 -1.38 -1.01
CA GLY A 280 -1.43 -1.51 -2.42
C GLY A 280 -0.83 -2.88 -2.73
N PRO A 281 -0.50 -3.13 -4.01
CA PRO A 281 0.01 -4.41 -4.46
C PRO A 281 1.29 -4.86 -3.77
N ARG A 282 2.15 -3.95 -3.29
CA ARG A 282 3.46 -4.28 -2.67
C ARG A 282 4.17 -5.42 -3.38
N VAL A 283 4.24 -5.31 -4.71
CA VAL A 283 4.61 -6.39 -5.63
C VAL A 283 5.97 -6.96 -5.25
N ARG A 284 6.90 -6.05 -4.93
CA ARG A 284 8.23 -6.39 -4.45
C ARG A 284 8.17 -7.20 -3.16
N ASP A 285 7.46 -6.74 -2.14
CA ASP A 285 7.38 -7.41 -0.85
C ASP A 285 6.81 -8.83 -1.02
N HIS A 286 5.66 -8.98 -1.68
CA HIS A 286 5.03 -10.29 -1.82
C HIS A 286 5.80 -11.27 -2.73
N LEU A 287 6.40 -10.78 -3.82
CA LEU A 287 7.29 -11.60 -4.66
C LEU A 287 8.52 -12.01 -3.90
N SER A 288 9.07 -11.06 -3.14
CA SER A 288 10.19 -11.33 -2.28
C SER A 288 9.74 -12.43 -1.33
N HIS A 289 8.69 -12.25 -0.54
CA HIS A 289 8.20 -13.19 0.49
C HIS A 289 7.81 -14.59 -0.01
N GLY A 290 7.76 -14.83 -1.33
CA GLY A 290 7.27 -16.10 -1.88
C GLY A 290 5.80 -16.34 -1.57
N GLU A 291 5.06 -15.24 -1.32
CA GLU A 291 3.64 -15.27 -0.97
C GLU A 291 2.77 -15.43 -2.21
N ILE A 292 3.34 -15.33 -3.42
CA ILE A 292 2.61 -15.40 -4.69
C ILE A 292 2.94 -16.70 -5.43
N ASN A 293 1.92 -17.27 -6.07
CA ASN A 293 2.11 -18.34 -7.03
C ASN A 293 2.68 -17.78 -8.34
N LEU A 294 3.92 -18.16 -8.69
CA LEU A 294 4.55 -17.67 -9.92
C LEU A 294 3.86 -18.14 -11.20
N ASN A 295 3.32 -19.36 -11.20
CA ASN A 295 2.67 -19.93 -12.39
C ASN A 295 1.37 -19.19 -12.73
N HIS A 296 0.78 -18.50 -11.75
CA HIS A 296 -0.47 -17.76 -11.87
C HIS A 296 -0.29 -16.28 -11.54
N PHE A 297 0.87 -15.71 -11.86
CA PHE A 297 1.14 -14.30 -11.61
C PHE A 297 0.29 -13.40 -12.55
N PRO A 298 -0.42 -12.37 -12.03
CA PRO A 298 -1.32 -11.56 -12.85
C PRO A 298 -0.59 -10.78 -13.96
N ARG A 299 -1.12 -10.90 -15.18
CA ARG A 299 -0.63 -10.15 -16.35
C ARG A 299 -0.69 -8.66 -16.12
N GLU A 300 -1.74 -8.16 -15.47
CA GLU A 300 -2.02 -6.74 -15.24
C GLU A 300 -0.90 -6.05 -14.45
N ILE A 301 -0.31 -6.76 -13.48
CA ILE A 301 0.80 -6.25 -12.68
C ILE A 301 2.07 -6.20 -13.52
N ALA A 302 2.37 -7.26 -14.26
CA ALA A 302 3.54 -7.27 -15.14
C ALA A 302 3.42 -6.21 -16.24
N ASN A 303 2.23 -6.05 -16.84
CA ASN A 303 1.94 -5.04 -17.86
C ASN A 303 2.17 -3.64 -17.29
N SER A 304 1.65 -3.35 -16.09
CA SER A 304 1.79 -2.03 -15.47
C SER A 304 3.22 -1.71 -15.09
N MET A 305 3.94 -2.65 -14.47
CA MET A 305 5.35 -2.48 -14.09
C MET A 305 6.25 -2.28 -15.31
N LEU A 306 6.06 -3.08 -16.35
CA LEU A 306 6.84 -2.97 -17.59
C LEU A 306 6.50 -1.68 -18.35
N SER A 307 5.22 -1.35 -18.51
CA SER A 307 4.77 -0.08 -19.12
C SER A 307 5.37 1.14 -18.41
N PHE A 308 5.29 1.17 -17.08
CA PHE A 308 5.87 2.26 -16.29
C PHE A 308 7.40 2.36 -16.46
N SER A 309 8.09 1.22 -16.50
CA SER A 309 9.53 1.20 -16.73
C SER A 309 9.90 1.73 -18.13
N ILE A 310 9.14 1.36 -19.16
CA ILE A 310 9.30 1.88 -20.53
C ILE A 310 9.03 3.39 -20.58
N THR A 311 8.01 3.88 -19.88
CA THR A 311 7.74 5.32 -19.73
C THR A 311 8.95 6.05 -19.14
N LEU A 312 9.55 5.53 -18.06
CA LEU A 312 10.74 6.16 -17.47
C LEU A 312 11.94 6.16 -18.43
N LEU A 313 12.19 5.04 -19.11
CA LEU A 313 13.24 4.96 -20.13
C LEU A 313 13.01 6.00 -21.23
N CYS A 314 11.80 6.09 -21.76
CA CYS A 314 11.42 7.07 -22.77
C CYS A 314 11.58 8.52 -22.28
N ARG A 315 11.14 8.81 -21.06
CA ARG A 315 11.18 10.16 -20.46
C ARG A 315 12.60 10.67 -20.25
N PHE A 316 13.50 9.82 -19.79
CA PHE A 316 14.88 10.19 -19.44
C PHE A 316 15.92 9.85 -20.51
N SER A 317 15.47 9.38 -21.68
CA SER A 317 16.32 9.19 -22.86
C SER A 317 16.79 10.52 -23.47
N GLN A 318 17.94 10.50 -24.14
CA GLN A 318 18.51 11.67 -24.85
C GLN A 318 17.67 12.11 -26.07
N ASP A 319 17.99 13.26 -26.65
CA ASP A 319 17.25 13.87 -27.76
C ASP A 319 17.42 13.16 -29.10
N ASP A 320 18.50 12.38 -29.27
CA ASP A 320 18.73 11.53 -30.45
C ASP A 320 17.69 10.40 -30.59
N LEU A 321 16.84 10.20 -29.57
CA LEU A 321 15.73 9.24 -29.53
C LEU A 321 14.37 9.89 -29.83
N THR A 322 14.33 11.14 -30.28
CA THR A 322 13.09 11.89 -30.58
C THR A 322 12.15 11.14 -31.53
N SER A 323 12.67 10.50 -32.59
CA SER A 323 11.85 9.70 -33.52
C SER A 323 11.12 8.54 -32.83
N ILE A 324 11.76 7.90 -31.83
CA ILE A 324 11.14 6.83 -31.04
C ILE A 324 10.10 7.41 -30.08
N LYS A 325 10.42 8.51 -29.39
CA LYS A 325 9.50 9.19 -28.44
C LYS A 325 8.20 9.64 -29.11
N GLU A 326 8.26 9.97 -30.40
CA GLU A 326 7.10 10.40 -31.18
C GLU A 326 6.12 9.26 -31.52
N HIS A 327 6.51 8.00 -31.29
CA HIS A 327 5.64 6.86 -31.57
C HIS A 327 4.33 6.92 -30.77
N LYS A 328 3.19 6.75 -31.47
CA LYS A 328 1.84 6.91 -30.89
C LYS A 328 1.62 6.08 -29.63
N SER A 329 2.08 4.83 -29.64
CA SER A 329 1.91 3.91 -28.50
C SER A 329 2.73 4.34 -27.27
N LEU A 330 3.93 4.92 -27.47
CA LEU A 330 4.76 5.45 -26.38
C LEU A 330 4.16 6.74 -25.82
N LYS A 331 3.62 7.63 -26.67
CA LYS A 331 2.86 8.80 -26.22
C LYS A 331 1.65 8.41 -25.36
N LEU A 332 0.97 7.32 -25.70
CA LEU A 332 -0.13 6.80 -24.89
C LEU A 332 0.36 6.33 -23.50
N LEU A 333 1.46 5.58 -23.43
CA LEU A 333 2.06 5.20 -22.14
C LEU A 333 2.45 6.42 -21.31
N MET A 334 3.08 7.41 -21.93
CA MET A 334 3.46 8.66 -21.27
C MET A 334 2.23 9.42 -20.73
N THR A 335 1.14 9.47 -21.51
CA THR A 335 -0.12 10.11 -21.08
C THR A 335 -0.73 9.36 -19.90
N CYS A 336 -0.78 8.03 -19.94
CA CYS A 336 -1.25 7.22 -18.81
C CYS A 336 -0.42 7.43 -17.55
N ALA A 337 0.92 7.44 -17.67
CA ALA A 337 1.81 7.65 -16.54
C ALA A 337 1.69 9.06 -15.94
N ASN A 338 1.58 10.09 -16.79
CA ASN A 338 1.46 11.48 -16.34
C ASN A 338 0.11 11.75 -15.66
N ASN A 339 -0.95 11.03 -16.05
CA ASN A 339 -2.28 11.15 -15.46
C ASN A 339 -2.55 10.12 -14.34
N TYR A 340 -1.52 9.38 -13.91
CA TYR A 340 -1.68 8.44 -12.82
C TYR A 340 -1.97 9.18 -11.51
N CYS A 341 -3.00 8.73 -10.80
CA CYS A 341 -3.25 9.15 -9.42
C CYS A 341 -3.33 7.92 -8.53
N THR A 342 -2.75 8.01 -7.34
CA THR A 342 -2.76 6.94 -6.33
C THR A 342 -4.16 6.41 -6.11
N LYS A 343 -4.28 5.08 -6.14
CA LYS A 343 -5.50 4.32 -5.88
C LYS A 343 -5.53 3.78 -4.46
N PHE A 344 -4.38 3.58 -3.82
CA PHE A 344 -4.26 2.89 -2.53
C PHE A 344 -3.89 3.81 -1.36
N HIS A 345 -3.56 5.09 -1.61
CA HIS A 345 -3.32 6.04 -0.52
C HIS A 345 -4.55 6.18 0.39
N PRO A 346 -4.39 6.29 1.72
CA PRO A 346 -5.51 6.39 2.67
C PRO A 346 -6.50 7.53 2.36
N ILE A 347 -6.01 8.68 1.88
CA ILE A 347 -6.86 9.82 1.46
C ILE A 347 -7.76 9.41 0.29
N THR A 348 -7.20 8.78 -0.75
CA THR A 348 -7.97 8.31 -1.91
C THR A 348 -8.98 7.24 -1.48
N GLN A 349 -8.58 6.33 -0.61
CA GLN A 349 -9.48 5.29 -0.09
C GLN A 349 -10.64 5.90 0.71
N LEU A 350 -10.39 6.92 1.53
CA LEU A 350 -11.46 7.64 2.21
C LEU A 350 -12.39 8.35 1.22
N LYS A 351 -11.85 9.03 0.21
CA LYS A 351 -12.63 9.69 -0.85
C LYS A 351 -13.57 8.69 -1.54
N LYS A 352 -13.05 7.51 -1.93
CA LYS A 352 -13.86 6.40 -2.49
C LYS A 352 -14.95 5.93 -1.53
N GLN A 353 -14.63 5.72 -0.24
CA GLN A 353 -15.57 5.26 0.78
C GLN A 353 -16.71 6.26 1.02
N VAL A 354 -16.39 7.56 1.04
CA VAL A 354 -17.38 8.63 1.22
C VAL A 354 -18.31 8.69 0.01
N CYS A 355 -17.77 8.67 -1.21
CA CYS A 355 -18.57 8.64 -2.44
C CYS A 355 -19.53 7.44 -2.49
N SER A 356 -19.05 6.23 -2.16
CA SER A 356 -19.89 5.02 -2.19
C SER A 356 -20.97 5.01 -1.11
N SER A 357 -20.62 5.46 0.11
CA SER A 357 -21.55 5.52 1.25
C SER A 357 -22.67 6.54 1.01
N LEU A 358 -22.33 7.69 0.43
CA LEU A 358 -23.28 8.73 0.09
C LEU A 358 -24.22 8.30 -1.03
N PHE A 359 -23.71 7.61 -2.05
CA PHE A 359 -24.54 7.04 -3.10
C PHE A 359 -25.54 6.02 -2.54
N SER A 360 -25.08 5.10 -1.69
CA SER A 360 -25.94 4.10 -1.05
C SER A 360 -27.02 4.72 -0.15
N HIS A 361 -26.65 5.72 0.67
CA HIS A 361 -27.58 6.39 1.58
C HIS A 361 -28.63 7.23 0.84
N CYS A 362 -28.21 7.98 -0.19
CA CYS A 362 -29.12 8.72 -1.06
C CYS A 362 -30.09 7.79 -1.79
N CYS A 363 -29.60 6.69 -2.38
CA CYS A 363 -30.47 5.71 -3.05
C CYS A 363 -31.47 5.05 -2.08
N TYR A 364 -31.07 4.66 -0.87
CA TYR A 364 -32.00 4.05 0.09
C TYR A 364 -33.05 5.04 0.63
N CYS A 365 -32.64 6.26 0.98
CA CYS A 365 -33.55 7.30 1.47
C CYS A 365 -34.56 7.73 0.40
N VAL A 366 -34.13 7.83 -0.86
CA VAL A 366 -34.95 8.29 -2.00
C VAL A 366 -35.83 7.17 -2.56
N LEU A 367 -35.31 5.95 -2.80
CA LEU A 367 -36.12 4.88 -3.41
C LEU A 367 -37.00 4.11 -2.42
N ASN A 368 -36.53 3.80 -1.20
CA ASN A 368 -37.22 2.81 -0.36
C ASN A 368 -38.04 3.43 0.78
N LEU A 369 -37.56 4.50 1.42
CA LEU A 369 -38.28 5.12 2.53
C LEU A 369 -39.35 6.12 2.06
N GLN A 370 -39.12 6.91 1.00
CA GLN A 370 -40.15 7.82 0.46
C GLN A 370 -41.34 7.06 -0.16
N VAL A 371 -41.10 5.98 -0.91
CA VAL A 371 -42.16 5.22 -1.57
C VAL A 371 -42.98 4.39 -0.58
N LYS A 372 -42.36 3.82 0.47
CA LYS A 372 -43.06 2.99 1.47
C LYS A 372 -43.56 3.75 2.69
N PHE A 373 -42.97 4.88 3.05
CA PHE A 373 -43.29 5.64 4.27
C PHE A 373 -43.41 7.15 3.97
N LYS A 374 -44.55 7.56 3.42
CA LYS A 374 -44.96 8.88 2.89
C LYS A 374 -44.65 10.19 3.68
N LYS A 375 -43.79 10.22 4.71
CA LYS A 375 -43.51 11.43 5.52
C LYS A 375 -42.17 11.34 6.25
N LEU A 376 -41.07 11.61 5.56
CA LEU A 376 -39.76 11.87 6.15
C LEU A 376 -39.16 13.08 5.43
N GLU A 377 -39.16 14.23 6.12
CA GLU A 377 -38.42 15.43 5.71
C GLU A 377 -36.94 15.17 6.01
N TYR A 378 -36.10 15.27 4.98
CA TYR A 378 -34.64 15.12 5.10
C TYR A 378 -33.94 16.40 4.66
N LEU A 379 -32.69 16.57 5.11
CA LEU A 379 -31.78 17.60 4.64
C LEU A 379 -31.72 17.56 3.10
N GLN A 380 -31.84 18.72 2.45
CA GLN A 380 -31.88 18.86 0.99
C GLN A 380 -30.72 18.07 0.34
N PRO A 381 -30.99 17.02 -0.47
CA PRO A 381 -29.97 16.20 -1.14
C PRO A 381 -28.95 17.01 -1.97
N PHE A 382 -29.33 18.23 -2.33
CA PHE A 382 -28.55 19.18 -3.11
C PHE A 382 -27.24 19.62 -2.45
N VAL A 383 -27.23 19.89 -1.13
CA VAL A 383 -26.00 20.34 -0.43
C VAL A 383 -24.95 19.24 -0.44
N LEU A 384 -25.39 18.00 -0.21
CA LEU A 384 -24.54 16.82 -0.18
C LEU A 384 -23.96 16.51 -1.56
N PHE A 385 -24.77 16.66 -2.59
CA PHE A 385 -24.33 16.49 -3.98
C PHE A 385 -23.31 17.55 -4.41
N ARG A 386 -23.48 18.81 -4.00
CA ARG A 386 -22.49 19.87 -4.26
C ARG A 386 -21.15 19.61 -3.57
N LEU A 387 -21.18 19.26 -2.28
CA LEU A 387 -19.96 18.93 -1.53
C LEU A 387 -19.23 17.71 -2.11
N LEU A 388 -19.98 16.73 -2.63
CA LEU A 388 -19.40 15.60 -3.35
C LEU A 388 -18.71 16.01 -4.65
N ILE A 389 -19.33 16.87 -5.46
CA ILE A 389 -18.71 17.38 -6.69
C ILE A 389 -17.41 18.11 -6.35
N GLU A 390 -17.43 18.98 -5.35
CA GLU A 390 -16.27 19.75 -4.90
C GLU A 390 -15.16 18.83 -4.37
N LEU A 391 -15.50 17.83 -3.55
CA LEU A 391 -14.54 16.85 -3.07
C LEU A 391 -13.94 16.03 -4.23
N CYS A 392 -14.78 15.60 -5.17
CA CYS A 392 -14.36 14.85 -6.35
C CYS A 392 -13.40 15.63 -7.24
N SER A 393 -13.66 16.93 -7.45
CA SER A 393 -12.84 17.81 -8.29
C SER A 393 -11.56 18.29 -7.61
N LYS A 394 -11.52 18.34 -6.27
CA LYS A 394 -10.31 18.76 -5.54
C LYS A 394 -9.20 17.72 -5.64
N HIS A 395 -8.03 18.17 -6.11
CA HIS A 395 -6.77 17.46 -6.00
C HIS A 395 -6.22 17.61 -4.58
N ILE A 396 -5.86 16.50 -3.94
CA ILE A 396 -5.26 16.49 -2.61
C ILE A 396 -3.90 15.81 -2.75
N HIS A 397 -2.84 16.55 -2.45
CA HIS A 397 -1.48 16.03 -2.51
C HIS A 397 -1.31 14.89 -1.51
N THR A 398 -0.83 13.74 -1.99
CA THR A 398 -0.67 12.54 -1.17
C THR A 398 0.78 12.27 -0.79
N LEU A 399 1.72 12.74 -1.62
CA LEU A 399 3.15 12.51 -1.41
C LEU A 399 3.67 13.19 -0.15
N TYR A 400 4.39 12.40 0.66
CA TYR A 400 4.97 12.85 1.92
C TYR A 400 3.95 13.46 2.89
N SER A 401 2.70 12.98 2.84
CA SER A 401 1.62 13.38 3.75
C SER A 401 2.08 13.34 5.21
N PRO A 402 1.96 14.44 5.96
CA PRO A 402 2.33 14.50 7.36
C PRO A 402 1.62 13.43 8.20
N ARG A 403 2.33 12.92 9.22
CA ARG A 403 1.79 11.89 10.11
C ARG A 403 0.47 12.31 10.78
N THR A 404 0.33 13.58 11.13
CA THR A 404 -0.91 14.12 11.72
C THR A 404 -2.11 14.00 10.77
N ILE A 405 -1.90 14.19 9.46
CA ILE A 405 -2.92 13.98 8.43
C ILE A 405 -3.26 12.48 8.36
N LEU A 406 -2.24 11.61 8.25
CA LEU A 406 -2.46 10.17 8.12
C LEU A 406 -3.20 9.59 9.33
N GLU A 407 -2.84 9.98 10.55
CA GLU A 407 -3.53 9.57 11.78
C GLU A 407 -5.00 10.03 11.79
N THR A 408 -5.28 11.25 11.34
CA THR A 408 -6.66 11.76 11.21
C THR A 408 -7.45 10.95 10.19
N ILE A 409 -6.87 10.70 9.01
CA ILE A 409 -7.52 9.96 7.93
C ILE A 409 -7.83 8.53 8.34
N VAL A 410 -6.96 7.87 9.10
CA VAL A 410 -7.23 6.54 9.65
C VAL A 410 -8.49 6.55 10.51
N VAL A 411 -8.64 7.52 11.42
CA VAL A 411 -9.84 7.64 12.27
C VAL A 411 -11.08 7.94 11.41
N LEU A 412 -10.99 8.85 10.45
CA LEU A 412 -12.11 9.16 9.54
C LEU A 412 -12.55 7.95 8.70
N ARG A 413 -11.60 7.15 8.20
CA ARG A 413 -11.90 5.88 7.50
C ARG A 413 -12.59 4.88 8.39
N GLN A 414 -12.16 4.76 9.66
CA GLN A 414 -12.84 3.90 10.62
C GLN A 414 -14.27 4.38 10.88
N ILE A 415 -14.49 5.69 11.08
CA ILE A 415 -15.83 6.25 11.24
C ILE A 415 -16.69 5.93 10.01
N SER A 416 -16.18 6.21 8.81
CA SER A 416 -16.88 5.94 7.54
C SER A 416 -17.25 4.45 7.39
N THR A 417 -16.31 3.55 7.68
CA THR A 417 -16.52 2.10 7.59
C THR A 417 -17.60 1.62 8.56
N HIS A 418 -17.55 2.06 9.82
CA HIS A 418 -18.58 1.69 10.79
C HIS A 418 -19.93 2.33 10.46
N CYS A 419 -19.97 3.57 9.94
CA CYS A 419 -21.22 4.17 9.45
C CYS A 419 -21.84 3.33 8.34
N HIS A 420 -21.03 2.91 7.35
CA HIS A 420 -21.48 2.02 6.28
C HIS A 420 -22.01 0.68 6.82
N HIS A 421 -21.32 0.10 7.80
CA HIS A 421 -21.75 -1.13 8.47
C HIS A 421 -23.10 -0.97 9.19
N VAL A 422 -23.28 0.08 10.00
CA VAL A 422 -24.57 0.35 10.66
C VAL A 422 -25.66 0.55 9.61
N SER A 423 -25.42 1.33 8.56
CA SER A 423 -26.40 1.55 7.49
C SER A 423 -26.83 0.22 6.85
N ARG A 424 -25.89 -0.64 6.45
CA ARG A 424 -26.23 -1.96 5.87
C ARG A 424 -27.01 -2.84 6.84
N GLN A 425 -26.60 -2.85 8.11
CA GLN A 425 -27.25 -3.63 9.16
C GLN A 425 -28.69 -3.17 9.39
N VAL A 426 -28.91 -1.86 9.55
CA VAL A 426 -30.23 -1.25 9.75
C VAL A 426 -31.12 -1.49 8.54
N ILE A 427 -30.61 -1.33 7.32
CA ILE A 427 -31.33 -1.59 6.07
C ILE A 427 -31.81 -3.04 6.03
N SER A 428 -30.89 -3.99 6.20
CA SER A 428 -31.19 -5.42 6.14
C SER A 428 -32.22 -5.83 7.20
N VAL A 429 -32.04 -5.41 8.46
CA VAL A 429 -33.00 -5.71 9.53
C VAL A 429 -34.36 -5.06 9.23
N CYS A 430 -34.38 -3.84 8.70
CA CYS A 430 -35.62 -3.16 8.34
C CYS A 430 -36.38 -3.90 7.23
N GLU A 431 -35.68 -4.34 6.19
CA GLU A 431 -36.27 -5.09 5.07
C GLU A 431 -36.86 -6.42 5.54
N THR A 432 -36.09 -7.22 6.28
CA THR A 432 -36.57 -8.51 6.81
C THR A 432 -37.78 -8.32 7.74
N ARG A 433 -37.75 -7.32 8.63
CA ARG A 433 -38.87 -7.08 9.55
C ARG A 433 -40.10 -6.53 8.83
N TYR A 434 -39.92 -5.73 7.77
CA TYR A 434 -41.01 -5.22 6.96
C TYR A 434 -41.73 -6.35 6.20
N GLU A 435 -40.98 -7.29 5.62
CA GLU A 435 -41.57 -8.47 4.96
C GLU A 435 -42.36 -9.33 5.97
N GLN A 436 -41.80 -9.58 7.15
CA GLN A 436 -42.50 -10.30 8.22
C GLN A 436 -43.75 -9.54 8.71
N TRP A 437 -43.73 -8.21 8.67
CA TRP A 437 -44.89 -7.38 8.99
C TRP A 437 -46.01 -7.54 7.96
N ILE A 438 -45.68 -7.47 6.66
CA ILE A 438 -46.64 -7.68 5.56
C ILE A 438 -47.24 -9.09 5.65
N ASN A 439 -46.39 -10.09 5.83
CA ASN A 439 -46.79 -11.50 5.90
C ASN A 439 -47.45 -11.88 7.23
N LYS A 440 -47.72 -10.89 8.10
CA LYS A 440 -48.34 -11.05 9.43
C LYS A 440 -47.65 -12.06 10.37
N SER A 441 -46.38 -12.38 10.10
CA SER A 441 -45.62 -13.42 10.83
C SER A 441 -44.85 -12.88 12.04
N LEU A 442 -44.86 -11.56 12.28
CA LEU A 442 -44.24 -10.97 13.48
C LEU A 442 -45.04 -11.27 14.75
N ARG A 443 -44.35 -11.82 15.77
CA ARG A 443 -44.87 -11.95 17.14
C ARG A 443 -45.03 -10.60 17.82
N SER A 444 -45.91 -10.48 18.82
CA SER A 444 -46.23 -9.21 19.50
C SER A 444 -44.98 -8.43 19.99
N ARG A 445 -44.05 -9.11 20.68
CA ARG A 445 -42.78 -8.51 21.13
C ARG A 445 -41.92 -7.99 19.97
N GLN A 446 -41.91 -8.70 18.84
CA GLN A 446 -41.15 -8.31 17.64
C GLN A 446 -41.81 -7.10 16.94
N ARG A 447 -43.14 -6.99 16.97
CA ARG A 447 -43.87 -5.81 16.46
C ARG A 447 -43.53 -4.55 17.24
N LEU A 448 -43.54 -4.63 18.58
CA LEU A 448 -43.15 -3.50 19.44
C LEU A 448 -41.70 -3.06 19.18
N ASN A 449 -40.80 -4.02 19.04
CA ASN A 449 -39.41 -3.75 18.72
C ASN A 449 -39.23 -3.11 17.33
N PHE A 450 -39.96 -3.59 16.32
CA PHE A 450 -39.96 -3.00 14.97
C PHE A 450 -40.44 -1.54 14.97
N LEU A 451 -41.43 -1.19 15.80
CA LEU A 451 -41.88 0.19 15.96
C LEU A 451 -40.80 1.08 16.61
N ARG A 452 -40.08 0.57 17.61
CA ARG A 452 -38.95 1.29 18.25
C ARG A 452 -37.79 1.52 17.27
N MET A 453 -37.47 0.50 16.47
CA MET A 453 -36.52 0.62 15.37
C MET A 453 -36.92 1.73 14.39
N ARG A 454 -38.18 1.71 13.91
CA ARG A 454 -38.68 2.73 12.97
C ARG A 454 -38.55 4.15 13.51
N ARG A 455 -38.80 4.35 14.81
CA ARG A 455 -38.59 5.65 15.47
C ARG A 455 -37.11 6.04 15.51
N SER A 456 -36.24 5.09 15.85
CA SER A 456 -34.79 5.30 15.93
C SER A 456 -34.18 5.66 14.57
N ILE A 457 -34.62 5.00 13.49
CA ILE A 457 -34.16 5.27 12.12
C ILE A 457 -34.40 6.73 11.71
N LYS A 458 -35.54 7.32 12.11
CA LYS A 458 -35.86 8.73 11.82
C LYS A 458 -34.83 9.69 12.44
N LEU A 459 -34.26 9.34 13.59
CA LEU A 459 -33.22 10.12 14.24
C LEU A 459 -31.84 9.79 13.67
N LEU A 460 -31.53 8.52 13.41
CA LEU A 460 -30.20 8.09 12.94
C LEU A 460 -29.86 8.60 11.55
N SER A 461 -30.83 8.64 10.63
CA SER A 461 -30.59 9.07 9.24
C SER A 461 -29.99 10.49 9.12
N PRO A 462 -30.58 11.55 9.72
CA PRO A 462 -29.97 12.88 9.67
C PRO A 462 -28.64 12.96 10.42
N VAL A 463 -28.42 12.15 11.46
CA VAL A 463 -27.14 12.11 12.18
C VAL A 463 -26.03 11.49 11.34
N PHE A 464 -26.32 10.43 10.58
CA PHE A 464 -25.36 9.87 9.62
C PHE A 464 -25.08 10.82 8.47
N GLN A 465 -26.08 11.56 7.99
CA GLN A 465 -25.84 12.65 7.03
C GLN A 465 -24.89 13.70 7.62
N LEU A 466 -25.10 14.14 8.86
CA LEU A 466 -24.22 15.08 9.54
C LEU A 466 -22.78 14.55 9.66
N VAL A 467 -22.61 13.29 10.07
CA VAL A 467 -21.29 12.66 10.18
C VAL A 467 -20.61 12.55 8.82
N LEU A 468 -21.34 12.22 7.76
CA LEU A 468 -20.79 12.16 6.40
C LEU A 468 -20.41 13.54 5.86
N ILE A 469 -21.23 14.57 6.12
CA ILE A 469 -20.90 15.97 5.80
C ILE A 469 -19.63 16.38 6.55
N LEU A 470 -19.53 16.07 7.84
CA LEU A 470 -18.33 16.31 8.63
C LEU A 470 -17.12 15.66 7.97
N ILE A 471 -17.14 14.35 7.69
CA ILE A 471 -16.02 13.67 7.03
C ILE A 471 -15.65 14.33 5.69
N THR A 472 -16.65 14.74 4.91
CA THR A 472 -16.45 15.39 3.60
C THR A 472 -15.78 16.74 3.75
N LEU A 473 -16.24 17.57 4.70
CA LEU A 473 -15.66 18.88 4.99
C LEU A 473 -14.24 18.77 5.55
N GLU A 474 -14.00 17.81 6.45
CA GLU A 474 -12.66 17.56 7.01
C GLU A 474 -11.69 17.11 5.91
N LEU A 475 -12.14 16.24 4.99
CA LEU A 475 -11.33 15.81 3.86
C LEU A 475 -11.08 16.95 2.85
N ALA A 476 -12.09 17.79 2.61
CA ALA A 476 -11.94 18.97 1.75
C ALA A 476 -10.99 20.02 2.35
N ASN A 477 -10.86 20.07 3.68
CA ASN A 477 -10.01 21.05 4.39
C ASN A 477 -8.81 20.40 5.10
N ILE A 478 -8.34 19.26 4.58
CA ILE A 478 -7.32 18.43 5.22
C ILE A 478 -6.03 19.19 5.54
N ASP A 479 -5.67 20.18 4.71
CA ASP A 479 -4.48 21.02 4.89
C ASP A 479 -4.55 21.90 6.14
N MET A 480 -5.76 22.20 6.65
CA MET A 480 -5.95 22.96 7.89
C MET A 480 -5.47 22.18 9.11
N ILE A 481 -5.46 20.84 9.06
CA ILE A 481 -4.99 20.01 10.16
C ILE A 481 -3.51 20.30 10.47
N CYS A 482 -2.70 20.56 9.44
CA CYS A 482 -1.30 20.91 9.60
C CYS A 482 -1.05 22.27 10.24
N ARG A 483 -2.06 23.16 10.22
CA ARG A 483 -1.97 24.50 10.84
C ARG A 483 -2.30 24.50 12.33
N LYS A 484 -2.93 23.43 12.83
CA LYS A 484 -3.27 23.29 14.26
C LYS A 484 -2.01 23.06 15.07
N ASN A 485 -1.90 23.71 16.22
CA ASN A 485 -0.83 23.42 17.18
C ASN A 485 -1.06 22.04 17.85
N THR A 486 -0.04 21.53 18.55
CA THR A 486 -0.09 20.20 19.17
C THR A 486 -1.29 20.00 20.09
N PHE A 487 -1.67 21.03 20.85
CA PHE A 487 -2.79 20.96 21.78
C PHE A 487 -4.15 20.91 21.06
N GLU A 488 -4.36 21.80 20.09
CA GLU A 488 -5.54 21.82 19.22
C GLU A 488 -5.70 20.51 18.46
N TYR A 489 -4.62 19.99 17.89
CA TYR A 489 -4.61 18.72 17.18
C TYR A 489 -5.03 17.56 18.10
N GLN A 490 -4.51 17.50 19.33
CA GLN A 490 -4.90 16.48 20.30
C GLN A 490 -6.37 16.59 20.72
N GLN A 491 -6.90 17.80 20.91
CA GLN A 491 -8.32 18.00 21.22
C GLN A 491 -9.21 17.56 20.05
N TYR A 492 -8.84 17.92 18.83
CA TYR A 492 -9.53 17.52 17.62
C TYR A 492 -9.50 16.00 17.42
N LEU A 493 -8.36 15.34 17.61
CA LEU A 493 -8.26 13.88 17.52
C LEU A 493 -9.10 13.18 18.60
N LYS A 494 -9.16 13.73 19.83
CA LYS A 494 -10.07 13.24 20.89
C LYS A 494 -11.53 13.36 20.46
N PHE A 495 -11.91 14.46 19.81
CA PHE A 495 -13.25 14.65 19.27
C PHE A 495 -13.60 13.60 18.20
N LEU A 496 -12.72 13.36 17.23
CA LEU A 496 -12.95 12.32 16.22
C LEU A 496 -13.07 10.93 16.85
N LYS A 497 -12.23 10.60 17.83
CA LYS A 497 -12.34 9.33 18.58
C LYS A 497 -13.65 9.19 19.35
N LEU A 498 -14.21 10.29 19.85
CA LEU A 498 -15.54 10.28 20.47
C LEU A 498 -16.64 9.97 19.45
N ILE A 499 -16.55 10.50 18.23
CA ILE A 499 -17.46 10.14 17.13
C ILE A 499 -17.28 8.66 16.78
N LEU A 500 -16.05 8.18 16.62
CA LEU A 500 -15.77 6.78 16.33
C LEU A 500 -16.39 5.85 17.36
N GLN A 501 -16.13 6.09 18.65
CA GLN A 501 -16.70 5.30 19.75
C GLN A 501 -18.23 5.30 19.73
N TYR A 502 -18.85 6.42 19.38
CA TYR A 502 -20.29 6.51 19.22
C TYR A 502 -20.80 5.58 18.12
N ILE A 503 -20.18 5.59 16.93
CA ILE A 503 -20.59 4.75 15.81
C ILE A 503 -20.30 3.26 16.08
N GLU A 504 -19.19 2.91 16.73
CA GLU A 504 -18.89 1.54 17.17
C GLU A 504 -19.96 0.99 18.12
N ASN A 505 -20.42 1.83 19.07
CA ASN A 505 -21.52 1.46 19.95
C ASN A 505 -22.83 1.26 19.18
N LEU A 506 -23.10 2.06 18.14
CA LEU A 506 -24.26 1.86 17.27
C LEU A 506 -24.21 0.54 16.51
N VAL A 507 -23.03 0.10 16.04
CA VAL A 507 -22.87 -1.23 15.41
C VAL A 507 -23.38 -2.31 16.35
N THR A 508 -22.95 -2.26 17.60
CA THR A 508 -23.36 -3.23 18.62
C THR A 508 -24.85 -3.13 18.94
N TYR A 509 -25.38 -1.91 19.14
CA TYR A 509 -26.75 -1.71 19.62
C TYR A 509 -27.82 -2.01 18.56
N THR A 510 -27.52 -1.72 17.30
CA THR A 510 -28.44 -1.96 16.18
C THR A 510 -28.35 -3.39 15.63
N SER A 511 -27.52 -4.25 16.25
CA SER A 511 -27.36 -5.65 15.82
C SER A 511 -28.66 -6.44 16.05
N PRO A 512 -28.97 -7.43 15.20
CA PRO A 512 -30.14 -8.29 15.39
C PRO A 512 -30.18 -8.96 16.77
N GLU A 513 -29.01 -9.28 17.33
CA GLU A 513 -28.85 -9.99 18.60
C GLU A 513 -29.10 -9.07 19.80
N LYS A 514 -28.56 -7.85 19.79
CA LYS A 514 -28.70 -6.91 20.92
C LYS A 514 -30.00 -6.13 20.87
N ASN A 515 -30.33 -5.60 19.69
CA ASN A 515 -31.63 -5.01 19.40
C ASN A 515 -32.04 -3.85 20.36
N LYS A 516 -31.06 -3.00 20.71
CA LYS A 516 -31.14 -1.94 21.74
C LYS A 516 -31.49 -0.57 21.14
N TRP A 517 -32.71 -0.45 20.62
CA TRP A 517 -33.15 0.76 19.91
C TRP A 517 -33.42 1.97 20.81
N ASP A 518 -33.94 1.76 22.02
CA ASP A 518 -34.21 2.87 22.95
C ASP A 518 -32.89 3.48 23.46
N GLU A 519 -31.92 2.62 23.79
CA GLU A 519 -30.57 3.04 24.18
C GLU A 519 -29.82 3.71 23.02
N THR A 520 -30.10 3.28 21.78
CA THR A 520 -29.56 3.93 20.58
C THR A 520 -30.01 5.39 20.49
N ILE A 521 -31.27 5.69 20.78
CA ILE A 521 -31.78 7.07 20.79
C ILE A 521 -31.06 7.92 21.85
N VAL A 522 -30.98 7.41 23.08
CA VAL A 522 -30.30 8.10 24.21
C VAL A 522 -28.84 8.38 23.87
N LEU A 523 -28.14 7.37 23.35
CA LEU A 523 -26.75 7.49 22.92
C LEU A 523 -26.59 8.54 21.82
N THR A 524 -27.48 8.53 20.83
CA THR A 524 -27.48 9.48 19.71
C THR A 524 -27.63 10.93 20.19
N HIS A 525 -28.59 11.20 21.09
CA HIS A 525 -28.76 12.53 21.66
C HIS A 525 -27.53 13.01 22.43
N LYS A 526 -26.94 12.13 23.26
CA LYS A 526 -25.72 12.46 24.01
C LYS A 526 -24.56 12.81 23.08
N SER A 527 -24.40 12.07 21.98
CA SER A 527 -23.37 12.34 20.97
C SER A 527 -23.63 13.64 20.21
N LEU A 528 -24.87 13.93 19.84
CA LEU A 528 -25.24 15.19 19.18
C LEU A 528 -24.91 16.42 20.04
N ILE A 529 -25.16 16.36 21.34
CA ILE A 529 -24.79 17.44 22.27
C ILE A 529 -23.26 17.65 22.24
N LYS A 530 -22.47 16.57 22.29
CA LYS A 530 -21.01 16.67 22.22
C LYS A 530 -20.51 17.25 20.89
N ILE A 531 -21.11 16.84 19.77
CA ILE A 531 -20.80 17.38 18.43
C ILE A 531 -21.09 18.88 18.38
N ARG A 532 -22.28 19.29 18.85
CA ARG A 532 -22.67 20.71 18.89
C ARG A 532 -21.74 21.54 19.76
N ILE A 533 -21.37 21.05 20.94
CA ILE A 533 -20.44 21.75 21.85
C ILE A 533 -19.08 21.95 21.20
N PHE A 534 -18.54 20.91 20.55
CA PHE A 534 -17.24 21.00 19.88
C PHE A 534 -17.27 22.00 18.72
N LEU A 535 -18.23 21.87 17.81
CA LEU A 535 -18.38 22.78 16.66
C LEU A 535 -18.63 24.23 17.11
N GLY A 536 -19.44 24.43 18.15
CA GLY A 536 -19.70 25.76 18.70
C GLY A 536 -18.46 26.42 19.31
N ARG A 537 -17.56 25.65 19.93
CA ARG A 537 -16.28 26.16 20.45
C ARG A 537 -15.35 26.60 19.32
N GLU A 538 -15.22 25.81 18.26
CA GLU A 538 -14.40 26.18 17.10
C GLU A 538 -14.94 27.45 16.40
N LEU A 539 -16.26 27.56 16.21
CA LEU A 539 -16.89 28.77 15.66
C LEU A 539 -16.59 30.02 16.49
N MET A 540 -16.68 29.93 17.83
CA MET A 540 -16.33 31.06 18.70
C MET A 540 -14.85 31.42 18.63
N LEU A 541 -13.95 30.42 18.53
CA LEU A 541 -12.51 30.67 18.42
C LEU A 541 -12.15 31.37 17.11
N VAL A 542 -12.81 31.00 16.00
CA VAL A 542 -12.64 31.68 14.70
C VAL A 542 -13.12 33.13 14.78
N GLN A 543 -14.29 33.38 15.36
CA GLN A 543 -14.82 34.73 15.54
C GLN A 543 -13.95 35.60 16.48
N LEU A 544 -13.36 35.00 17.53
CA LEU A 544 -12.42 35.67 18.43
C LEU A 544 -11.07 35.97 17.76
N ALA A 545 -10.64 35.15 16.79
CA ALA A 545 -9.43 35.39 16.02
C ALA A 545 -9.63 36.49 14.96
N GLU A 546 -10.79 36.51 14.30
CA GLU A 546 -11.17 37.56 13.34
C GLU A 546 -11.34 38.93 14.01
N THR A 547 -11.89 38.97 15.23
CA THR A 547 -12.03 40.21 16.01
C THR A 547 -10.69 40.73 16.57
N LYS A 548 -9.68 39.88 16.75
CA LYS A 548 -8.31 40.32 17.10
C LYS A 548 -7.55 40.89 15.90
N ASN A 549 -7.80 40.39 14.69
CA ASN A 549 -7.17 40.90 13.47
C ASN A 549 -7.76 42.22 12.97
N THR A 550 -8.93 42.63 13.48
CA THR A 550 -9.55 43.95 13.19
C THR A 550 -9.23 45.02 14.23
N VAL A 551 -8.53 44.69 15.32
CA VAL A 551 -8.07 45.65 16.35
C VAL A 551 -6.54 45.74 16.34
N SER A 552 -6.01 46.31 15.25
CA SER A 552 -4.77 47.09 15.24
C SER A 552 -4.89 48.04 14.04
N PRO A 553 -5.15 49.34 14.28
CA PRO A 553 -4.06 50.28 14.49
C PRO A 553 -4.35 51.37 15.54
N HIS A 554 -3.28 52.09 15.90
CA HIS A 554 -3.24 53.35 16.66
C HIS A 554 -3.39 53.30 18.19
N GLN A 555 -2.26 53.06 18.86
CA GLN A 555 -1.84 53.95 19.94
C GLN A 555 -0.32 54.20 19.82
N ASN A 556 0.03 55.35 19.24
CA ASN A 556 1.31 56.03 19.46
C ASN A 556 1.12 57.50 19.06
N SER A 557 0.72 58.32 20.03
CA SER A 557 0.97 59.77 20.02
C SER A 557 0.47 60.41 21.32
N ILE A 558 1.25 60.37 22.40
CA ILE A 558 1.30 61.48 23.37
C ILE A 558 2.72 61.59 23.93
N GLY A 559 3.35 62.75 23.69
CA GLY A 559 4.32 63.36 24.61
C GLY A 559 5.79 63.35 24.20
N LEU A 560 6.25 64.45 23.57
CA LEU A 560 7.24 65.39 24.13
C LEU A 560 7.72 66.37 23.04
N THR A 561 7.17 67.58 23.10
CA THR A 561 7.98 68.82 23.14
C THR A 561 8.13 69.20 24.60
#